data_AF-D8SW54-F1
#
_entry.id   AF-D8SW54-F1
#
_cell.length_a   1.000
_cell.length_b   1.000
_cell.length_c   1.000
_cell.angle_alpha   90.00
_cell.angle_beta   90.00
_cell.angle_gamma   90.00
#
_symmetry.space_group_name_H-M   'P 1'
#
loop_
_entity.id
_entity.type
_entity.pdbx_description
1 polymer ?
#
loop_
_entity_poly.entity_id
_entity_poly.type
_entity_poly.pdbx_seq_one_letter_code
_entity_poly.pdbx_strand_id
1 'polypeptide(L)'
;MGARRRTTTTLPQELVEEILLKLPYSSLIIARACILRNKIVVWCADGTLFTWTQGDEGWSNIESPVAEESESDSETEFVLKPVVNGNKLFCLDSLRYPNLLEFDTTSNSFSYTENVLPNGEDNYLAGAWKSKLYVGIVIDSERKVQILELERERSVVLRLVSEYVIDFQANDGVWFIGQSGKYLNFCGEDCHLKKTETTYFSYDMDAGTWDKQMHRAASAAVNIVLH
;
A
#
# COMPACT_ATOMS: atom_id res chain seq x y z
N MET A 1 16.90 10.22 37.42
CA MET A 1 15.73 9.72 36.66
C MET A 1 16.20 9.42 35.24
N GLY A 2 16.40 8.14 34.93
CA GLY A 2 16.97 7.70 33.66
C GLY A 2 15.91 7.67 32.56
N ALA A 3 16.10 8.46 31.50
CA ALA A 3 15.32 8.36 30.28
C ALA A 3 15.59 7.00 29.63
N ARG A 4 14.61 6.10 29.66
CA ARG A 4 14.62 4.87 28.85
C ARG A 4 14.65 5.27 27.37
N ARG A 5 15.81 5.14 26.72
CA ARG A 5 15.91 5.14 25.26
C ARG A 5 14.99 4.02 24.75
N ARG A 6 13.91 4.39 24.04
CA ARG A 6 13.17 3.46 23.20
C ARG A 6 14.09 3.13 22.02
N THR A 7 14.80 2.02 22.09
CA THR A 7 15.42 1.40 20.93
C THR A 7 14.29 0.86 20.07
N THR A 8 13.90 1.59 19.03
CA THR A 8 13.27 0.97 17.86
C THR A 8 14.31 0.05 17.24
N THR A 9 14.25 -1.23 17.59
CA THR A 9 15.02 -2.30 16.95
C THR A 9 14.50 -2.47 15.52
N THR A 10 15.04 -1.67 14.60
CA THR A 10 15.03 -2.03 13.18
C THR A 10 16.00 -3.19 13.00
N LEU A 11 15.52 -4.31 12.44
CA LEU A 11 16.40 -5.41 12.03
C LEU A 11 17.45 -4.86 11.04
N PRO A 12 18.73 -5.25 11.14
CA PRO A 12 19.74 -4.88 10.15
C PRO A 12 19.29 -5.27 8.75
N GLN A 13 19.50 -4.40 7.76
CA GLN A 13 19.04 -4.64 6.38
C GLN A 13 19.59 -5.96 5.81
N GLU A 14 20.86 -6.27 6.07
CA GLU A 14 21.51 -7.52 5.65
C GLU A 14 20.79 -8.77 6.19
N LEU A 15 20.30 -8.70 7.43
CA LEU A 15 19.53 -9.79 8.03
C LEU A 15 18.14 -9.92 7.40
N VAL A 16 17.50 -8.78 7.08
CA VAL A 16 16.20 -8.77 6.38
C VAL A 16 16.35 -9.40 5.01
N GLU A 17 17.37 -9.03 4.24
CA GLU A 17 17.67 -9.62 2.93
C GLU A 17 17.93 -11.13 3.04
N GLU A 18 18.74 -11.59 4.01
CA GLU A 18 18.98 -13.03 4.24
C GLU A 18 17.69 -13.81 4.57
N ILE A 19 16.79 -13.22 5.35
CA ILE A 19 15.52 -13.85 5.72
C ILE A 19 14.58 -13.92 4.51
N LEU A 20 14.53 -12.85 3.70
CA LEU A 20 13.71 -12.80 2.48
C LEU A 20 14.17 -13.81 1.43
N LEU A 21 15.47 -14.10 1.32
CA LEU A 21 16.00 -15.16 0.45
C LEU A 21 15.55 -16.58 0.84
N LYS A 22 14.98 -16.76 2.04
CA LYS A 22 14.42 -18.04 2.52
C LYS A 22 12.92 -18.16 2.25
N LEU A 23 12.28 -17.15 1.65
CA LEU A 23 10.88 -17.25 1.21
C LEU A 23 10.75 -18.26 0.06
N PRO A 24 9.60 -18.97 -0.03
CA PRO A 24 9.30 -19.80 -1.19
C PRO A 24 9.32 -18.96 -2.48
N TYR A 25 10.26 -19.26 -3.38
CA TYR A 25 10.56 -18.46 -4.58
C TYR A 25 9.38 -18.28 -5.55
N SER A 26 8.37 -19.16 -5.51
CA SER A 26 7.22 -19.10 -6.41
C SER A 26 6.26 -17.93 -6.16
N SER A 27 6.34 -17.26 -5.01
CA SER A 27 5.38 -16.22 -4.59
C SER A 27 5.96 -14.79 -4.62
N LEU A 28 7.22 -14.62 -5.03
CA LEU A 28 7.99 -13.37 -4.86
C LEU A 28 7.93 -12.40 -6.05
N ILE A 29 7.30 -12.77 -7.17
CA ILE A 29 7.37 -12.00 -8.42
C ILE A 29 6.80 -10.58 -8.21
N ILE A 30 5.84 -10.40 -7.30
CA ILE A 30 5.33 -9.08 -6.87
C ILE A 30 4.90 -9.20 -5.40
N ALA A 31 5.78 -8.87 -4.46
CA ALA A 31 5.46 -8.94 -3.03
C ALA A 31 5.89 -7.68 -2.27
N ARG A 32 5.11 -7.31 -1.25
CA ARG A 32 5.41 -6.18 -0.36
C ARG A 32 5.78 -6.71 1.02
N ALA A 33 7.01 -6.43 1.44
CA ALA A 33 7.51 -6.77 2.76
C ALA A 33 7.41 -5.56 3.71
N CYS A 34 6.96 -5.80 4.93
CA CYS A 34 6.99 -4.83 6.02
C CYS A 34 7.48 -5.48 7.32
N ILE A 35 8.07 -4.66 8.19
CA ILE A 35 8.51 -5.08 9.52
C ILE A 35 7.60 -4.42 10.54
N LEU A 36 6.83 -5.23 11.25
CA LEU A 36 5.87 -4.81 12.27
C LEU A 36 6.30 -5.37 13.61
N ARG A 37 6.81 -4.48 14.47
CA ARG A 37 7.40 -4.84 15.77
C ARG A 37 8.58 -5.79 15.58
N ASN A 38 8.38 -7.09 15.78
CA ASN A 38 9.39 -8.15 15.65
C ASN A 38 8.98 -9.20 14.61
N LYS A 39 8.00 -8.88 13.75
CA LYS A 39 7.45 -9.77 12.73
C LYS A 39 7.69 -9.16 11.36
N ILE A 40 8.28 -9.94 10.47
CA ILE A 40 8.33 -9.67 9.04
C ILE A 40 7.05 -10.23 8.45
N VAL A 41 6.36 -9.41 7.67
CA VAL A 41 5.17 -9.81 6.92
C VAL A 41 5.41 -9.51 5.45
N VAL A 42 5.20 -10.51 4.60
CA VAL A 42 5.27 -10.39 3.15
C VAL A 42 3.91 -10.72 2.58
N TRP A 43 3.31 -9.75 1.90
CA TRP A 43 2.05 -9.91 1.22
C TRP A 43 2.30 -9.98 -0.29
N CYS A 44 1.97 -11.13 -0.87
CA CYS A 44 2.13 -11.44 -2.27
C CYS A 44 0.93 -10.95 -3.09
N ALA A 45 1.16 -10.71 -4.39
CA ALA A 45 0.14 -10.30 -5.34
C ALA A 45 -1.04 -11.27 -5.45
N ASP A 46 -0.78 -12.57 -5.30
CA ASP A 46 -1.79 -13.64 -5.27
C ASP A 46 -2.66 -13.65 -3.99
N GLY A 47 -2.44 -12.68 -3.09
CA GLY A 47 -3.11 -12.58 -1.81
C GLY A 47 -2.46 -13.41 -0.69
N THR A 48 -1.50 -14.28 -0.98
CA THR A 48 -0.79 -15.07 0.03
C THR A 48 -0.01 -14.17 0.98
N LEU A 49 -0.04 -14.49 2.27
CA LEU A 49 0.70 -13.74 3.28
C LEU A 49 1.66 -14.66 4.05
N PHE A 50 2.94 -14.29 4.03
CA PHE A 50 3.98 -14.96 4.79
C PHE A 50 4.35 -14.13 6.02
N THR A 51 4.45 -14.80 7.17
CA THR A 51 4.96 -14.18 8.39
C THR A 51 6.18 -14.90 8.93
N TRP A 52 7.10 -14.13 9.50
CA TRP A 52 8.28 -14.65 10.16
C TRP A 52 8.62 -13.79 11.38
N THR A 53 8.95 -14.43 12.48
CA THR A 53 9.46 -13.79 13.69
C THR A 53 10.82 -14.35 14.05
N GLN A 54 11.62 -13.55 14.77
CA GLN A 54 12.93 -13.99 15.21
C GLN A 54 12.81 -15.20 16.14
N GLY A 55 13.37 -16.34 15.70
CA GLY A 55 13.29 -17.61 16.40
C GLY A 55 12.43 -18.66 15.68
N ASP A 56 11.69 -18.28 14.64
CA ASP A 56 10.94 -19.23 13.83
C ASP A 56 11.89 -20.07 12.96
N GLU A 57 11.64 -21.39 12.91
CA GLU A 57 12.38 -22.34 12.07
C GLU A 57 12.08 -22.17 10.57
N GLY A 58 11.00 -21.46 10.22
CA GLY A 58 10.57 -21.21 8.85
C GLY A 58 9.46 -20.16 8.77
N TRP A 59 9.05 -19.86 7.54
CA TRP A 59 7.93 -18.94 7.29
C TRP A 59 6.59 -19.60 7.58
N SER A 60 5.69 -18.87 8.24
CA SER A 60 4.29 -19.27 8.37
C SER A 60 3.48 -18.70 7.20
N ASN A 61 2.77 -19.57 6.48
CA ASN A 61 1.84 -19.18 5.43
C ASN A 61 0.44 -18.95 6.04
N ILE A 62 -0.18 -17.83 5.67
CA ILE A 62 -1.56 -17.50 5.98
C ILE A 62 -2.26 -17.19 4.65
N GLU A 63 -3.16 -18.08 4.24
CA GLU A 63 -3.97 -17.88 3.05
C GLU A 63 -4.95 -16.72 3.28
N SER A 64 -5.01 -15.79 2.33
CA SER A 64 -6.00 -14.73 2.35
C SER A 64 -7.38 -15.32 2.03
N PRO A 65 -8.45 -14.89 2.72
CA PRO A 65 -9.82 -15.31 2.40
C PRO A 65 -10.30 -14.82 1.03
N VAL A 66 -9.51 -14.01 0.33
CA VAL A 66 -9.83 -13.39 -0.97
C VAL A 66 -9.01 -13.99 -2.12
N ALA A 67 -8.17 -14.99 -1.83
CA ALA A 67 -7.47 -15.75 -2.87
C ALA A 67 -8.45 -16.73 -3.55
N GLU A 68 -9.32 -16.22 -4.42
CA GLU A 68 -9.97 -17.05 -5.44
C GLU A 68 -9.09 -17.09 -6.69
N GLU A 69 -9.02 -18.26 -7.31
CA GLU A 69 -8.30 -18.53 -8.56
C GLU A 69 -8.68 -17.47 -9.61
N SER A 70 -7.78 -16.50 -9.85
CA SER A 70 -7.92 -15.59 -10.97
C SER A 70 -7.66 -16.37 -12.25
N GLU A 71 -8.71 -16.98 -12.82
CA GLU A 71 -8.76 -17.39 -14.23
C GLU A 71 -8.81 -16.13 -15.12
N SER A 72 -7.86 -15.21 -15.00
CA SER A 72 -7.73 -14.09 -15.93
C SER A 72 -6.47 -14.25 -16.75
N ASP A 73 -6.67 -14.58 -18.03
CA ASP A 73 -5.69 -14.51 -19.12
C ASP A 73 -5.15 -13.10 -19.40
N SER A 74 -5.40 -12.13 -18.51
CA SER A 74 -4.91 -10.76 -18.65
C SER A 74 -3.63 -10.60 -17.86
N GLU A 75 -2.56 -10.19 -18.55
CA GLU A 75 -1.24 -9.77 -18.03
C GLU A 75 -1.31 -8.52 -17.12
N THR A 76 -2.45 -8.28 -16.47
CA THR A 76 -2.62 -7.19 -15.52
C THR A 76 -1.98 -7.63 -14.21
N GLU A 77 -0.69 -7.31 -14.05
CA GLU A 77 0.06 -7.53 -12.82
C GLU A 77 -0.68 -6.89 -11.62
N PHE A 78 -1.35 -7.71 -10.82
CA PHE A 78 -2.10 -7.27 -9.66
C PHE A 78 -1.15 -6.89 -8.52
N VAL A 79 -0.83 -5.61 -8.39
CA VAL A 79 0.02 -5.15 -7.29
C VAL A 79 -0.85 -4.72 -6.12
N LEU A 80 -1.15 -5.64 -5.19
CA LEU A 80 -1.66 -5.26 -3.87
C LEU A 80 -0.66 -4.31 -3.21
N LYS A 81 -1.15 -3.14 -2.76
CA LYS A 81 -0.33 -2.09 -2.13
C LYS A 81 -0.76 -1.90 -0.67
N PRO A 82 -0.40 -2.84 0.24
CA PRO A 82 -0.80 -2.74 1.64
C PRO A 82 -0.11 -1.56 2.34
N VAL A 83 -0.82 -0.95 3.29
CA VAL A 83 -0.31 0.09 4.18
C VAL A 83 -0.39 -0.34 5.64
N VAL A 84 0.57 0.13 6.41
CA VAL A 84 0.67 -0.13 7.84
C VAL A 84 -0.09 0.94 8.63
N ASN A 85 -0.98 0.53 9.53
CA ASN A 85 -1.53 1.41 10.56
C ASN A 85 -1.61 0.67 11.92
N GLY A 86 -0.77 1.08 12.87
CA GLY A 86 -0.63 0.39 14.14
C GLY A 86 -0.06 -1.03 13.98
N ASN A 87 -0.79 -2.04 14.42
CA ASN A 87 -0.40 -3.46 14.29
C ASN A 87 -1.05 -4.17 13.10
N LYS A 88 -1.75 -3.42 12.25
CA LYS A 88 -2.53 -3.98 11.17
C LYS A 88 -1.97 -3.55 9.82
N LEU A 89 -2.08 -4.45 8.86
CA LEU A 89 -1.92 -4.17 7.44
C LEU A 89 -3.29 -3.97 6.81
N PHE A 90 -3.39 -2.99 5.92
CA PHE A 90 -4.62 -2.64 5.22
C PHE A 90 -4.36 -2.68 3.73
N CYS A 91 -5.21 -3.35 2.98
CA CYS A 91 -5.15 -3.36 1.54
C CYS A 91 -6.55 -3.16 0.96
N LEU A 92 -6.63 -2.55 -0.21
CA LEU A 92 -7.84 -2.51 -1.00
C LEU A 92 -7.70 -3.60 -2.06
N ASP A 93 -8.64 -4.51 -2.09
CA ASP A 93 -8.79 -5.43 -3.21
C ASP A 93 -9.63 -4.73 -4.29
N SER A 94 -9.07 -4.64 -5.50
CA SER A 94 -9.66 -3.97 -6.66
C SER A 94 -10.17 -4.95 -7.72
N LEU A 95 -10.00 -6.28 -7.54
CA LEU A 95 -10.23 -7.27 -8.59
C LEU A 95 -11.71 -7.42 -8.98
N ARG A 96 -12.63 -7.37 -8.03
CA ARG A 96 -14.07 -7.63 -8.29
C ARG A 96 -15.02 -6.84 -7.41
N TYR A 97 -14.61 -6.53 -6.19
CA TYR A 97 -15.39 -5.73 -5.25
C TYR A 97 -14.42 -4.86 -4.48
N PRO A 98 -14.70 -3.56 -4.29
CA PRO A 98 -13.81 -2.68 -3.55
C PRO A 98 -13.85 -3.01 -2.05
N ASN A 99 -13.15 -4.07 -1.68
CA ASN A 99 -13.13 -4.61 -0.33
C ASN A 99 -11.93 -4.04 0.41
N LEU A 100 -12.13 -3.75 1.70
CA LEU A 100 -11.03 -3.44 2.60
C LEU A 100 -10.60 -4.73 3.30
N LEU A 101 -9.39 -5.19 3.00
CA LEU A 101 -8.76 -6.30 3.71
C LEU A 101 -7.89 -5.74 4.84
N GLU A 102 -8.06 -6.30 6.04
CA GLU A 102 -7.20 -6.02 7.18
C GLU A 102 -6.53 -7.33 7.66
N PHE A 103 -5.23 -7.28 7.90
CA PHE A 103 -4.50 -8.35 8.58
C PHE A 103 -3.97 -7.84 9.92
N ASP A 104 -4.40 -8.47 11.02
CA ASP A 104 -3.88 -8.17 12.36
C ASP A 104 -2.68 -9.05 12.68
N THR A 105 -1.51 -8.43 12.79
CA THR A 105 -0.25 -9.14 13.06
C THR A 105 -0.16 -9.72 14.47
N THR A 106 -1.03 -9.30 15.40
CA THR A 106 -1.07 -9.78 16.78
C THR A 106 -1.80 -11.11 16.86
N SER A 107 -2.97 -11.20 16.23
CA SER A 107 -3.82 -12.40 16.21
C SER A 107 -3.55 -13.30 15.01
N ASN A 108 -2.73 -12.86 14.03
CA ASN A 108 -2.52 -13.56 12.76
C ASN A 108 -3.84 -13.88 12.04
N SER A 109 -4.75 -12.91 12.02
CA SER A 109 -6.10 -13.11 11.48
C SER A 109 -6.46 -12.04 10.46
N PHE A 110 -7.18 -12.45 9.43
CA PHE A 110 -7.82 -11.55 8.49
C PHE A 110 -9.19 -11.09 8.98
N SER A 111 -9.53 -9.86 8.61
CA SER A 111 -10.91 -9.36 8.62
C SER A 111 -11.13 -8.58 7.33
N TYR A 112 -12.34 -8.62 6.79
CA TYR A 112 -12.68 -7.92 5.56
C TYR A 112 -13.94 -7.08 5.76
N THR A 113 -14.00 -5.95 5.06
CA THR A 113 -15.22 -5.16 4.90
C THR A 113 -15.56 -5.10 3.42
N GLU A 114 -16.77 -5.52 3.07
CA GLU A 114 -17.24 -5.52 1.69
C GLU A 114 -17.74 -4.14 1.24
N ASN A 115 -17.65 -3.87 -0.07
CA ASN A 115 -18.30 -2.73 -0.73
C ASN A 115 -17.96 -1.36 -0.11
N VAL A 116 -16.68 -1.15 0.19
CA VAL A 116 -16.20 0.06 0.87
C VAL A 116 -16.10 1.24 -0.08
N LEU A 117 -15.70 1.03 -1.33
CA LEU A 117 -15.51 2.09 -2.32
C LEU A 117 -16.72 2.19 -3.27
N PRO A 118 -16.97 3.36 -3.88
CA PRO A 118 -17.90 3.45 -5.00
C PRO A 118 -17.51 2.46 -6.12
N ASN A 119 -18.49 1.83 -6.75
CA ASN A 119 -18.26 0.92 -7.88
C ASN A 119 -17.65 1.70 -9.06
N GLY A 120 -16.54 1.23 -9.62
CA GLY A 120 -15.92 1.81 -10.82
C GLY A 120 -14.56 1.19 -11.14
N GLU A 121 -14.09 1.36 -12.38
CA GLU A 121 -12.78 0.95 -12.88
C GLU A 121 -11.64 1.91 -12.45
N ASP A 122 -11.86 2.72 -11.41
CA ASP A 122 -10.88 3.70 -10.97
C ASP A 122 -9.68 3.04 -10.28
N ASN A 123 -8.51 3.70 -10.33
CA ASN A 123 -7.33 3.25 -9.60
C ASN A 123 -7.45 3.63 -8.12
N TYR A 124 -7.64 2.62 -7.26
CA TYR A 124 -7.72 2.80 -5.81
C TYR A 124 -6.37 2.55 -5.13
N LEU A 125 -6.11 3.28 -4.05
CA LEU A 125 -4.96 3.06 -3.17
C LEU A 125 -5.35 3.23 -1.70
N ALA A 126 -4.69 2.47 -0.84
CA ALA A 126 -4.77 2.67 0.60
C ALA A 126 -3.66 3.63 1.07
N GLY A 127 -3.98 4.44 2.08
CA GLY A 127 -3.06 5.32 2.78
C GLY A 127 -3.32 5.27 4.29
N ALA A 128 -2.30 5.55 5.10
CA ALA A 128 -2.42 5.56 6.56
C ALA A 128 -1.60 6.68 7.18
N TRP A 129 -2.22 7.53 8.01
CA TRP A 129 -1.50 8.54 8.77
C TRP A 129 -2.07 8.68 10.17
N LYS A 130 -1.18 8.69 11.17
CA LYS A 130 -1.55 8.61 12.59
C LYS A 130 -2.45 7.38 12.81
N SER A 131 -3.65 7.55 13.36
CA SER A 131 -4.63 6.48 13.58
C SER A 131 -5.70 6.40 12.48
N LYS A 132 -5.54 7.15 11.38
CA LYS A 132 -6.54 7.28 10.31
C LYS A 132 -6.12 6.51 9.07
N LEU A 133 -7.13 6.07 8.32
CA LEU A 133 -6.97 5.43 7.03
C LEU A 133 -7.53 6.34 5.95
N TYR A 134 -6.88 6.31 4.80
CA TYR A 134 -7.22 7.10 3.64
C TYR A 134 -7.34 6.18 2.43
N VAL A 135 -8.20 6.58 1.51
CA VAL A 135 -8.30 6.00 0.17
C VAL A 135 -8.00 7.12 -0.81
N GLY A 136 -7.03 6.90 -1.69
CA GLY A 136 -6.86 7.74 -2.87
C GLY A 136 -7.55 7.10 -4.07
N ILE A 137 -8.27 7.92 -4.84
CA ILE A 137 -8.93 7.51 -6.08
C ILE A 137 -8.40 8.38 -7.20
N VAL A 138 -7.85 7.77 -8.24
CA VAL A 138 -7.56 8.47 -9.50
C VAL A 138 -8.76 8.29 -10.42
N ILE A 139 -9.39 9.40 -10.77
CA ILE A 139 -10.57 9.46 -11.64
C ILE A 139 -10.11 10.04 -12.97
N ASP A 140 -9.66 9.18 -13.87
CA ASP A 140 -9.02 9.58 -15.13
C ASP A 140 -9.99 10.34 -16.05
N SER A 141 -11.26 9.93 -16.07
CA SER A 141 -12.33 10.59 -16.85
C SER A 141 -12.54 12.06 -16.47
N GLU A 142 -12.29 12.41 -15.20
CA GLU A 142 -12.39 13.76 -14.67
C GLU A 142 -11.03 14.44 -14.47
N ARG A 143 -9.93 13.76 -14.83
CA ARG A 143 -8.56 14.22 -14.63
C ARG A 143 -8.33 14.75 -13.21
N LYS A 144 -8.69 13.96 -12.21
CA LYS A 144 -8.51 14.34 -10.81
C LYS A 144 -8.11 13.19 -9.91
N VAL A 145 -7.55 13.54 -8.76
CA VAL A 145 -7.29 12.62 -7.65
C VAL A 145 -8.10 13.07 -6.45
N GLN A 146 -8.85 12.15 -5.86
CA GLN A 146 -9.58 12.39 -4.62
C GLN A 146 -8.93 11.63 -3.46
N ILE A 147 -8.84 12.28 -2.31
CA ILE A 147 -8.43 11.66 -1.05
C ILE A 147 -9.65 11.60 -0.14
N LEU A 148 -10.04 10.39 0.22
CA LEU A 148 -11.14 10.07 1.11
C LEU A 148 -10.56 9.57 2.44
N GLU A 149 -11.11 10.00 3.58
CA GLU A 149 -10.83 9.42 4.89
C GLU A 149 -11.85 8.32 5.18
N LEU A 150 -11.37 7.18 5.67
CA LEU A 150 -12.20 6.05 6.06
C LEU A 150 -12.55 6.13 7.55
N GLU A 151 -13.81 6.47 7.85
CA GLU A 151 -14.36 6.50 9.20
C GLU A 151 -15.03 5.14 9.52
N ARG A 152 -14.74 4.58 10.71
CA ARG A 152 -15.11 3.19 11.10
C ARG A 152 -15.90 3.07 12.41
N GLU A 153 -16.58 4.13 12.86
CA GLU A 153 -17.22 4.13 14.19
C GLU A 153 -18.48 3.25 14.29
N ARG A 154 -19.38 3.33 13.32
CA ARG A 154 -20.69 2.61 13.32
C ARG A 154 -21.00 1.94 11.99
N SER A 155 -20.46 2.49 10.93
CA SER A 155 -20.48 2.00 9.56
C SER A 155 -19.20 2.47 8.90
N VAL A 156 -18.79 1.81 7.83
CA VAL A 156 -17.69 2.31 7.01
C VAL A 156 -18.21 3.46 6.16
N VAL A 157 -17.64 4.64 6.37
CA VAL A 157 -18.00 5.86 5.65
C VAL A 157 -16.74 6.46 5.04
N LEU A 158 -16.81 6.80 3.76
CA LEU A 158 -15.78 7.55 3.07
C LEU A 158 -16.12 9.03 3.05
N ARG A 159 -15.23 9.84 3.59
CA ARG A 159 -15.39 11.29 3.64
C ARG A 159 -14.35 11.96 2.76
N LEU A 160 -14.77 12.80 1.82
CA LEU A 160 -13.86 13.62 1.03
C LEU A 160 -13.03 14.56 1.93
N VAL A 161 -11.72 14.45 1.81
CA VAL A 161 -10.74 15.27 2.53
C VAL A 161 -10.15 16.31 1.60
N SER A 162 -9.75 15.88 0.41
CA SER A 162 -9.08 16.75 -0.55
C SER A 162 -9.28 16.24 -1.97
N GLU A 163 -9.19 17.16 -2.92
CA GLU A 163 -9.23 16.89 -4.35
C GLU A 163 -8.08 17.64 -5.03
N TYR A 164 -7.47 17.02 -6.01
CA TYR A 164 -6.47 17.62 -6.88
C TYR A 164 -6.90 17.47 -8.33
N VAL A 165 -7.04 18.61 -9.02
CA VAL A 165 -7.29 18.63 -10.45
C VAL A 165 -5.95 18.55 -11.19
N ILE A 166 -5.81 17.54 -12.04
CA ILE A 166 -4.60 17.27 -12.81
C ILE A 166 -4.50 18.31 -13.93
N ASP A 167 -3.52 19.20 -13.81
CA ASP A 167 -3.32 20.34 -14.71
C ASP A 167 -2.40 20.04 -15.92
N PHE A 168 -2.01 18.78 -16.10
CA PHE A 168 -1.20 18.30 -17.23
C PHE A 168 -1.89 17.14 -17.95
N GLN A 169 -1.59 16.95 -19.23
CA GLN A 169 -2.18 15.88 -20.02
C GLN A 169 -1.34 14.62 -19.88
N ALA A 170 -1.86 13.63 -19.15
CA ALA A 170 -1.19 12.36 -18.93
C ALA A 170 -1.42 11.42 -20.13
N ASN A 171 -0.36 10.92 -20.78
CA ASN A 171 -0.49 10.00 -21.93
C ASN A 171 -1.12 8.66 -21.51
N ASP A 172 -0.62 8.08 -20.42
CA ASP A 172 -1.09 6.78 -19.93
C ASP A 172 -1.94 6.92 -18.66
N GLY A 173 -2.24 8.15 -18.20
CA GLY A 173 -2.98 8.39 -16.96
C GLY A 173 -2.08 8.70 -15.76
N VAL A 174 -2.69 8.76 -14.57
CA VAL A 174 -1.99 9.06 -13.32
C VAL A 174 -1.87 7.81 -12.45
N TRP A 175 -0.70 7.63 -11.86
CA TRP A 175 -0.34 6.47 -11.09
C TRP A 175 -0.02 6.82 -9.65
N PHE A 176 -0.47 5.96 -8.72
CA PHE A 176 0.02 5.98 -7.36
C PHE A 176 1.35 5.21 -7.25
N ILE A 177 2.38 5.90 -6.78
CA ILE A 177 3.73 5.33 -6.65
C ILE A 177 4.05 4.85 -5.23
N GLY A 178 3.30 5.30 -4.23
CA GLY A 178 3.45 4.84 -2.85
C GLY A 178 3.30 5.94 -1.80
N GLN A 179 3.23 5.52 -0.54
CA GLN A 179 3.22 6.41 0.61
C GLN A 179 4.64 6.58 1.17
N SER A 180 4.99 7.82 1.54
CA SER A 180 6.21 8.17 2.27
C SER A 180 5.88 8.97 3.52
N GLY A 181 5.90 8.32 4.68
CA GLY A 181 5.51 8.97 5.93
C GLY A 181 4.08 9.54 5.84
N LYS A 182 3.96 10.86 5.93
CA LYS A 182 2.68 11.59 5.80
C LYS A 182 2.25 11.91 4.37
N TYR A 183 3.07 11.59 3.38
CA TYR A 183 2.84 11.96 2.00
C TYR A 183 2.31 10.78 1.18
N LEU A 184 1.22 10.98 0.46
CA LEU A 184 0.77 10.08 -0.61
C LEU A 184 1.31 10.61 -1.93
N ASN A 185 2.10 9.80 -2.64
CA ASN A 185 2.79 10.24 -3.84
C ASN A 185 2.13 9.68 -5.11
N PHE A 186 2.06 10.53 -6.12
CA PHE A 186 1.50 10.24 -7.43
C PHE A 186 2.46 10.69 -8.52
N CYS A 187 2.30 10.10 -9.70
CA CYS A 187 2.98 10.57 -10.89
C CYS A 187 2.09 10.46 -12.13
N GLY A 188 2.46 11.17 -13.19
CA GLY A 188 1.90 10.97 -14.53
C GLY A 188 2.86 11.47 -15.59
N GLU A 189 2.73 10.95 -16.81
CA GLU A 189 3.59 11.33 -17.93
C GLU A 189 2.98 12.49 -18.71
N ASP A 190 3.51 13.70 -18.52
CA ASP A 190 3.02 14.89 -19.22
C ASP A 190 3.42 14.85 -20.71
N CYS A 191 2.42 14.83 -21.58
CA CYS A 191 2.61 14.73 -23.03
C CYS A 191 3.33 15.94 -23.64
N HIS A 192 3.35 17.08 -22.94
CA HIS A 192 4.02 18.31 -23.38
C HIS A 192 5.49 18.36 -22.97
N LEU A 193 5.88 17.55 -22.00
CA LEU A 193 7.28 17.37 -21.65
C LEU A 193 7.92 16.36 -22.62
N LYS A 194 9.26 16.32 -22.67
CA LYS A 194 9.93 15.25 -23.43
C LYS A 194 9.41 13.90 -22.90
N LYS A 195 9.24 12.89 -23.76
CA LYS A 195 8.76 11.52 -23.44
C LYS A 195 9.42 10.81 -22.23
N THR A 196 10.40 11.44 -21.58
CA THR A 196 11.17 10.95 -20.44
C THR A 196 10.91 11.74 -19.14
N GLU A 197 10.07 12.77 -19.14
CA GLU A 197 9.84 13.64 -17.98
C GLU A 197 8.50 13.32 -17.32
N THR A 198 8.59 12.74 -16.13
CA THR A 198 7.46 12.40 -15.27
C THR A 198 7.12 13.58 -14.35
N THR A 199 5.85 13.97 -14.31
CA THR A 199 5.34 14.95 -13.35
C THR A 199 4.98 14.24 -12.05
N TYR A 200 5.51 14.73 -10.93
CA TYR A 200 5.21 14.21 -9.61
C TYR A 200 4.38 15.20 -8.81
N PHE A 201 3.48 14.67 -8.00
CA PHE A 201 2.72 15.46 -7.05
C PHE A 201 2.33 14.60 -5.86
N SER A 202 2.15 15.26 -4.71
CA SER A 202 1.93 14.58 -3.45
C SER A 202 0.91 15.29 -2.59
N TYR A 203 0.17 14.50 -1.82
CA TYR A 203 -0.74 15.00 -0.79
C TYR A 203 -0.11 14.84 0.59
N ASP A 204 0.05 15.94 1.32
CA ASP A 204 0.46 15.95 2.73
C ASP A 204 -0.76 15.70 3.62
N MET A 205 -0.88 14.48 4.17
CA MET A 205 -2.00 14.09 5.05
C MET A 205 -2.02 14.83 6.39
N ASP A 206 -0.92 15.50 6.77
CA ASP A 206 -0.84 16.27 8.01
C ASP A 206 -1.24 17.73 7.79
N ALA A 207 -0.74 18.35 6.71
CA ALA A 207 -1.04 19.74 6.36
C ALA A 207 -2.36 19.90 5.58
N GLY A 208 -2.85 18.83 4.93
CA GLY A 208 -4.02 18.87 4.06
C GLY A 208 -3.77 19.60 2.74
N THR A 209 -2.52 19.61 2.27
CA THR A 209 -2.10 20.39 1.09
C THR A 209 -1.47 19.51 0.02
N TRP A 210 -1.52 19.99 -1.23
CA TRP A 210 -0.84 19.37 -2.36
C TRP A 210 0.43 20.14 -2.72
N ASP A 211 1.44 19.41 -3.18
CA ASP A 211 2.62 19.97 -3.81
C ASP A 211 3.02 19.18 -5.07
N LYS A 212 3.85 19.79 -5.91
CA LYS A 212 4.39 19.17 -7.14
C LYS A 212 5.77 18.57 -6.90
N GLN A 213 5.91 17.76 -5.86
CA GLN A 213 7.16 17.08 -5.54
C GLN A 213 6.91 15.61 -5.20
N MET A 214 7.91 14.77 -5.44
CA MET A 214 7.94 13.40 -4.93
C MET A 214 8.62 13.41 -3.57
N HIS A 215 7.93 12.94 -2.54
CA HIS A 215 8.49 12.70 -1.23
C HIS A 215 8.93 11.25 -1.12
N ARG A 216 10.25 11.02 -1.07
CA ARG A 216 10.82 9.69 -0.86
C ARG A 216 11.02 9.42 0.63
N ALA A 217 10.59 8.24 1.09
CA ALA A 217 10.94 7.78 2.42
C ALA A 217 12.36 7.20 2.39
N ALA A 218 13.14 7.46 3.44
CA ALA A 218 14.31 6.66 3.79
C ALA A 218 13.81 5.35 4.46
N SER A 219 13.47 4.31 3.67
CA SER A 219 12.92 3.01 4.14
C SER A 219 11.54 3.13 4.87
N ALA A 220 10.60 2.19 4.88
CA ALA A 220 10.66 0.75 4.75
C ALA A 220 9.35 0.21 4.12
N ALA A 221 9.39 0.03 2.81
CA ALA A 221 8.77 -1.11 2.14
C ALA A 221 9.83 -1.49 1.11
N VAL A 222 10.64 -2.50 1.42
CA VAL A 222 11.64 -2.96 0.45
C VAL A 222 10.83 -3.52 -0.72
N ASN A 223 10.90 -2.84 -1.86
CA ASN A 223 10.48 -3.42 -3.13
C ASN A 223 11.51 -4.50 -3.44
N ILE A 224 11.18 -5.73 -3.11
CA ILE A 224 12.01 -6.87 -3.47
C ILE A 224 11.61 -7.20 -4.91
N VAL A 225 12.32 -6.60 -5.86
CA VAL A 225 12.29 -7.06 -7.25
C VAL A 225 13.48 -8.00 -7.39
N LEU A 226 13.22 -9.30 -7.31
CA LEU A 226 14.23 -10.31 -7.61
C LEU A 226 14.12 -10.61 -9.11
N HIS A 227 15.20 -10.32 -9.83
CA HIS A 227 15.37 -10.67 -11.24
C HIS A 227 15.62 -12.17 -11.41
#